data_AF-A0AAD5PEC7-F1
#
_entry.id   AF-A0AAD5PEC7-F1
#
_cell.length_a   1.000
_cell.length_b   1.000
_cell.length_c   1.000
_cell.angle_alpha   90.00
_cell.angle_beta   90.00
_cell.angle_gamma   90.00
#
_symmetry.space_group_name_H-M   'P 1'
#
loop_
_entity.id
_entity.type
_entity.pdbx_description
1 polymer ?
#
loop_
_entity_poly.entity_id
_entity_poly.type
_entity_poly.pdbx_seq_one_letter_code
_entity_poly.pdbx_strand_id
1 'polypeptide(L)'
;MMRMRMMMEVDDPLNISEHQLQEHLKQVKEEKEKDDHHRSLFTLLHDITLRFENDRRYWNDARYIRIWLQYASFFHDPSWVYQHMLQKQIGEYVGAFYQNAADYYEHQHR
;
A
#
# COMPACT_ATOMS: atom_id res chain seq x y z
N MET A 1 -0.23 23.52 -31.94
CA MET A 1 -0.72 23.70 -30.55
C MET A 1 -1.12 22.33 -30.01
N MET A 2 -0.22 21.68 -29.26
CA MET A 2 -0.29 20.26 -28.90
C MET A 2 -0.63 20.06 -27.41
N ARG A 3 -1.44 20.95 -26.83
CA ARG A 3 -1.80 20.93 -25.40
C ARG A 3 -3.28 20.59 -25.14
N MET A 4 -3.97 20.08 -26.16
CA MET A 4 -5.40 19.72 -26.07
C MET A 4 -5.63 18.20 -25.92
N ARG A 5 -4.59 17.40 -25.64
CA ARG A 5 -4.68 15.93 -25.45
C ARG A 5 -4.46 15.48 -24.00
N MET A 6 -4.28 16.41 -23.05
CA MET A 6 -3.78 16.10 -21.70
C MET A 6 -4.59 16.79 -20.59
N MET A 7 -5.87 17.11 -20.83
CA MET A 7 -6.69 17.91 -19.90
C MET A 7 -7.96 17.20 -19.36
N MET A 8 -8.21 15.92 -19.66
CA MET A 8 -9.39 15.20 -19.12
C MET A 8 -9.15 13.72 -18.75
N GLU A 9 -7.89 13.32 -18.53
CA GLU A 9 -7.50 12.04 -17.92
C GLU A 9 -6.72 12.33 -16.61
N VAL A 10 -7.23 13.31 -15.85
CA VAL A 10 -6.48 14.11 -14.86
C VAL A 10 -6.79 13.62 -13.44
N ASP A 11 -5.75 13.12 -12.76
CA ASP A 11 -5.58 12.78 -11.34
C ASP A 11 -6.35 11.59 -10.74
N ASP A 12 -6.00 10.35 -11.12
CA ASP A 12 -6.15 9.20 -10.21
C ASP A 12 -5.29 9.46 -8.96
N PRO A 13 -5.88 9.78 -7.79
CA PRO A 13 -5.10 10.16 -6.63
C PRO A 13 -4.28 8.99 -6.07
N LEU A 14 -4.71 7.74 -6.29
CA LEU A 14 -3.94 6.57 -5.91
C LEU A 14 -2.67 6.48 -6.77
N ASN A 15 -2.75 6.78 -8.06
CA ASN A 15 -1.59 6.81 -8.95
C ASN A 15 -0.54 7.84 -8.50
N ILE A 16 -0.98 9.02 -8.04
CA ILE A 16 -0.09 10.04 -7.48
C ILE A 16 0.63 9.52 -6.23
N SER A 17 -0.12 8.93 -5.31
CA SER A 17 0.44 8.35 -4.09
C SER A 17 1.36 7.16 -4.35
N GLU A 18 1.05 6.32 -5.34
CA GLU A 18 1.92 5.24 -5.79
C GLU A 18 3.23 5.81 -6.35
N HIS A 19 3.16 6.83 -7.20
CA HIS A 19 4.36 7.48 -7.73
C HIS A 19 5.23 8.08 -6.61
N GLN A 20 4.63 8.76 -5.63
CA GLN A 20 5.34 9.27 -4.46
C GLN A 20 6.06 8.15 -3.69
N LEU A 21 5.39 7.01 -3.49
CA LEU A 21 5.97 5.84 -2.85
C LEU A 21 7.16 5.27 -3.65
N GLN A 22 7.05 5.17 -4.98
CA GLN A 22 8.14 4.66 -5.81
C GLN A 22 9.37 5.57 -5.79
N GLU A 23 9.17 6.90 -5.86
CA GLU A 23 10.27 7.86 -5.76
C GLU A 23 10.96 7.78 -4.40
N HIS A 24 10.19 7.67 -3.31
CA HIS A 24 10.76 7.49 -1.96
C HIS A 24 11.56 6.19 -1.85
N LEU A 25 11.03 5.07 -2.34
CA LEU A 25 11.73 3.78 -2.35
C LEU A 25 13.03 3.81 -3.16
N LYS A 26 13.10 4.64 -4.21
CA LYS A 26 14.31 4.84 -4.99
C LYS A 26 15.38 5.59 -4.16
N GLN A 27 14.99 6.67 -3.49
CA GLN A 27 15.89 7.44 -2.61
C GLN A 27 16.44 6.56 -1.48
N VAL A 28 15.58 5.78 -0.82
CA VAL A 28 15.96 4.82 0.25
C VAL A 28 17.03 3.83 -0.22
N LYS A 29 17.00 3.40 -1.49
CA LYS A 29 17.99 2.45 -2.03
C LYS A 29 19.34 3.10 -2.34
N GLU A 30 19.36 4.39 -2.63
CA GLU A 30 20.56 5.14 -2.99
C GLU A 30 21.32 5.65 -1.74
N GLU A 31 20.65 5.75 -0.59
CA GLU A 31 21.19 6.32 0.65
C GLU A 31 21.67 5.27 1.68
N LYS A 32 22.58 5.69 2.58
CA LYS A 32 23.22 4.79 3.57
C LYS A 32 22.50 4.71 4.92
N GLU A 33 21.65 5.69 5.27
CA GLU A 33 21.04 5.83 6.59
C GLU A 33 19.74 5.04 6.75
N LYS A 34 19.84 3.74 7.00
CA LYS A 34 18.68 2.81 6.91
C LYS A 34 17.52 3.10 7.88
N ASP A 35 17.79 3.62 9.08
CA ASP A 35 16.78 3.74 10.14
C ASP A 35 15.77 4.87 9.89
N ASP A 36 16.23 6.05 9.46
CA ASP A 36 15.36 7.20 9.17
C ASP A 36 14.51 6.96 7.92
N HIS A 37 15.07 6.25 6.94
CA HIS A 37 14.38 5.79 5.75
C HIS A 37 13.28 4.77 6.05
N HIS A 38 13.51 3.87 7.01
CA HIS A 38 12.51 2.90 7.42
C HIS A 38 11.29 3.58 8.07
N ARG A 39 11.52 4.56 8.96
CA ARG A 39 10.46 5.33 9.62
C ARG A 39 9.66 6.19 8.63
N SER A 40 10.34 6.87 7.72
CA SER A 40 9.66 7.70 6.70
C SER A 40 8.83 6.87 5.73
N LEU A 41 9.33 5.71 5.31
CA LEU A 41 8.57 4.78 4.46
C LEU A 41 7.34 4.23 5.19
N PHE A 42 7.48 3.86 6.47
CA PHE A 42 6.36 3.44 7.31
C PHE A 42 5.26 4.51 7.35
N THR A 43 5.63 5.76 7.65
CA THR A 43 4.67 6.89 7.70
C THR A 43 3.97 7.09 6.36
N LEU A 44 4.71 7.05 5.25
CA LEU A 44 4.13 7.22 3.92
C LEU A 44 3.10 6.12 3.59
N LEU A 45 3.43 4.85 3.89
CA LEU A 45 2.51 3.73 3.69
C LEU A 45 1.26 3.87 4.58
N HIS A 46 1.44 4.25 5.84
CA HIS A 46 0.34 4.52 6.77
C HIS A 46 -0.60 5.62 6.26
N ASP A 47 -0.05 6.74 5.81
CA ASP A 47 -0.84 7.87 5.30
C ASP A 47 -1.65 7.48 4.06
N ILE A 48 -1.05 6.71 3.13
CA ILE A 48 -1.75 6.25 1.94
C ILE A 48 -2.88 5.27 2.29
N THR A 49 -2.62 4.31 3.17
CA THR A 49 -3.63 3.32 3.61
C THR A 49 -4.83 4.02 4.24
N LEU A 50 -4.61 4.98 5.15
CA LEU A 50 -5.70 5.75 5.76
C LEU A 50 -6.43 6.67 4.78
N ARG A 51 -5.69 7.36 3.89
CA ARG A 51 -6.26 8.33 2.95
C ARG A 51 -7.33 7.72 2.04
N PHE A 52 -7.13 6.49 1.59
CA PHE A 52 -8.03 5.82 0.64
C PHE A 52 -8.98 4.81 1.29
N GLU A 53 -8.93 4.62 2.61
CA GLU A 53 -9.71 3.59 3.30
C GLU A 53 -11.23 3.72 3.05
N ASN A 54 -11.74 4.95 2.99
CA ASN A 54 -13.18 5.19 2.79
C ASN A 54 -13.57 5.31 1.31
N ASP A 55 -12.62 5.20 0.38
CA ASP A 55 -12.86 5.29 -1.05
C ASP A 55 -12.98 3.90 -1.69
N ARG A 56 -14.23 3.42 -1.79
CA ARG A 56 -14.55 2.09 -2.32
C ARG A 56 -14.03 1.82 -3.73
N ARG A 57 -13.71 2.86 -4.51
CA ARG A 57 -13.13 2.72 -5.85
C ARG A 57 -11.80 1.96 -5.82
N TYR A 58 -11.04 2.08 -4.74
CA TYR A 58 -9.72 1.48 -4.61
C TYR A 58 -9.69 0.21 -3.77
N TRP A 59 -10.81 -0.18 -3.14
CA TRP A 59 -10.84 -1.33 -2.22
C TRP A 59 -10.36 -2.63 -2.82
N ASN A 60 -10.51 -2.83 -4.13
CA ASN A 60 -10.02 -4.02 -4.83
C ASN A 60 -9.01 -3.67 -5.93
N ASP A 61 -8.44 -2.46 -5.89
CA ASP A 61 -7.35 -2.07 -6.78
C ASP A 61 -6.06 -2.76 -6.31
N ALA A 62 -5.44 -3.54 -7.21
CA ALA A 62 -4.23 -4.29 -6.91
C ALA A 62 -3.08 -3.41 -6.38
N ARG A 63 -2.99 -2.15 -6.84
CA ARG A 63 -1.96 -1.21 -6.37
C ARG A 63 -2.17 -0.88 -4.89
N TYR A 64 -3.40 -0.56 -4.52
CA TYR A 64 -3.76 -0.25 -3.14
C TYR A 64 -3.57 -1.45 -2.21
N ILE A 65 -3.92 -2.65 -2.66
CA ILE A 65 -3.69 -3.88 -1.87
C ILE A 65 -2.20 -4.14 -1.68
N ARG A 66 -1.36 -3.93 -2.70
CA ARG A 66 0.11 -4.05 -2.52
C ARG A 66 0.66 -3.04 -1.53
N ILE A 67 0.06 -1.86 -1.39
CA ILE A 67 0.45 -0.85 -0.39
C ILE A 67 0.06 -1.32 1.01
N TRP A 68 -1.15 -1.85 1.20
CA TRP A 68 -1.56 -2.47 2.46
C TRP A 68 -0.67 -3.64 2.88
N LEU A 69 -0.32 -4.52 1.94
CA LEU A 69 0.58 -5.66 2.21
C LEU A 69 2.01 -5.22 2.55
N GLN A 70 2.52 -4.18 1.88
CA GLN A 70 3.79 -3.56 2.25
C GLN A 70 3.71 -2.94 3.65
N TYR A 71 2.63 -2.26 4.00
CA TYR A 71 2.41 -1.72 5.33
C TYR A 71 2.39 -2.82 6.41
N ALA A 72 1.68 -3.92 6.15
CA ALA A 72 1.64 -5.08 7.03
C ALA A 72 3.05 -5.64 7.33
N SER A 73 3.95 -5.64 6.35
CA SER A 73 5.32 -6.16 6.52
C SER A 73 6.19 -5.41 7.53
N PHE A 74 5.79 -4.20 7.97
CA PHE A 74 6.48 -3.46 9.03
C PHE A 74 6.18 -3.97 10.44
N PHE A 75 5.15 -4.81 10.58
CA PHE A 75 4.76 -5.35 11.87
C PHE A 75 5.31 -6.76 12.06
N HIS A 76 5.84 -7.03 13.25
CA HIS A 76 6.13 -8.40 13.67
C HIS A 76 4.86 -9.26 13.70
N ASP A 77 3.74 -8.65 14.09
CA ASP A 77 2.41 -9.25 14.07
C ASP A 77 1.46 -8.38 13.21
N PRO A 78 1.29 -8.72 11.91
CA PRO A 78 0.35 -8.06 11.01
C PRO A 78 -1.11 -8.55 11.13
N SER A 79 -1.45 -9.43 12.07
CA SER A 79 -2.80 -10.03 12.16
C SER A 79 -3.91 -8.97 12.19
N TRP A 80 -3.69 -7.89 12.93
CA TRP A 80 -4.63 -6.77 13.05
C TRP A 80 -4.83 -6.04 11.71
N VAL A 81 -3.80 -5.94 10.86
CA VAL A 81 -3.89 -5.33 9.52
C VAL A 81 -4.79 -6.18 8.64
N TYR A 82 -4.56 -7.49 8.62
CA TYR A 82 -5.38 -8.41 7.82
C TYR A 82 -6.83 -8.47 8.32
N GLN A 83 -7.05 -8.46 9.63
CA GLN A 83 -8.40 -8.40 10.22
C GLN A 83 -9.11 -7.09 9.85
N HIS A 84 -8.40 -5.97 9.88
CA HIS A 84 -8.95 -4.67 9.50
C HIS A 84 -9.36 -4.64 8.03
N MET A 85 -8.47 -5.10 7.13
CA MET A 85 -8.78 -5.23 5.70
C MET A 85 -10.02 -6.11 5.47
N LEU A 86 -10.09 -7.26 6.14
CA LEU A 86 -11.23 -8.19 6.03
C LEU A 86 -12.54 -7.55 6.52
N GLN A 87 -12.53 -6.90 7.69
CA GLN A 87 -13.71 -6.23 8.26
C GLN A 87 -14.22 -5.10 7.37
N LYS A 88 -13.32 -4.39 6.69
CA LYS A 88 -13.63 -3.30 5.76
C LYS A 88 -13.89 -3.78 4.33
N GLN A 89 -13.75 -5.07 4.04
CA GLN A 89 -13.83 -5.65 2.69
C GLN A 89 -12.81 -5.05 1.70
N ILE A 90 -11.66 -4.61 2.21
CA ILE A 90 -10.54 -4.15 1.40
C ILE A 90 -9.75 -5.38 0.94
N GLY A 91 -9.64 -5.56 -0.37
CA GLY A 91 -8.91 -6.66 -0.99
C GLY A 91 -9.72 -7.96 -1.09
N GLU A 92 -11.03 -7.90 -0.86
CA GLU A 92 -11.94 -9.06 -0.89
C GLU A 92 -11.82 -9.88 -2.19
N TYR A 93 -11.51 -9.23 -3.32
CA TYR A 93 -11.38 -9.90 -4.62
C TYR A 93 -9.93 -10.03 -5.11
N VAL A 94 -8.95 -9.73 -4.25
CA VAL A 94 -7.53 -9.71 -4.63
C VAL A 94 -6.82 -10.89 -3.97
N GLY A 95 -6.52 -11.94 -4.75
CA GLY A 95 -5.92 -13.18 -4.23
C GLY A 95 -4.62 -12.99 -3.45
N ALA A 96 -3.81 -11.98 -3.79
CA ALA A 96 -2.57 -11.66 -3.08
C ALA A 96 -2.79 -11.32 -1.60
N PHE A 97 -3.95 -10.74 -1.25
CA PHE A 97 -4.32 -10.47 0.13
C PHE A 97 -4.43 -11.78 0.93
N TYR A 98 -5.22 -12.73 0.44
CA TYR A 98 -5.42 -14.01 1.11
C TYR A 98 -4.15 -14.85 1.15
N GLN A 99 -3.31 -14.79 0.11
CA GLN A 99 -2.03 -15.47 0.10
C GLN A 99 -1.12 -14.98 1.24
N ASN A 100 -0.93 -13.66 1.36
CA ASN A 100 -0.08 -13.10 2.42
C ASN A 100 -0.64 -13.35 3.83
N ALA A 101 -1.97 -13.28 3.98
CA ALA A 101 -2.62 -13.60 5.25
C ALA A 101 -2.43 -15.08 5.61
N ALA A 102 -2.64 -16.00 4.66
CA ALA A 102 -2.45 -17.44 4.87
C ALA A 102 -1.00 -17.76 5.22
N ASP A 103 -0.03 -17.25 4.46
CA ASP A 103 1.40 -17.43 4.73
C ASP A 103 1.74 -17.00 6.17
N TYR A 104 1.27 -15.84 6.61
CA TYR A 104 1.48 -15.37 7.98
C TYR A 104 0.90 -16.33 9.03
N TYR A 105 -0.38 -16.73 8.92
CA TYR A 105 -1.02 -17.59 9.92
C TYR A 105 -0.46 -19.02 9.91
N GLU A 106 -0.01 -19.53 8.77
CA GLU A 106 0.69 -20.82 8.69
C GLU A 106 2.02 -20.80 9.45
N HIS A 107 2.75 -19.68 9.42
CA HIS A 107 4.01 -19.53 10.14
C HIS A 107 3.83 -19.27 11.64
N GLN A 108 2.72 -18.66 12.08
CA GLN A 108 2.40 -18.50 13.51
C GLN A 108 2.06 -19.82 14.22
N HIS A 109 1.63 -20.84 13.48
CA HIS A 109 1.23 -22.14 14.01
C HIS A 109 2.33 -23.22 13.96
N ARG A 110 3.59 -22.83 13.69
CA ARG A 110 4.76 -23.71 13.77
C ARG A 110 5.64 -23.33 14.95
#